data_AF-A0A661KHC6-F1
#
_entry.id   AF-A0A661KHC6-F1
#
_cell.length_a   1.000
_cell.length_b   1.000
_cell.length_c   1.000
_cell.angle_alpha   90.00
_cell.angle_beta   90.00
_cell.angle_gamma   90.00
#
_symmetry.space_group_name_H-M   'P 1'
#
loop_
_entity.id
_entity.type
_entity.pdbx_description
1 polymer ?
#
loop_
_entity_poly.entity_id
_entity_poly.type
_entity_poly.pdbx_seq_one_letter_code
_entity_poly.pdbx_strand_id
1 'polypeptide(L)'
;MMNKRGFTLLELVLVIVVLGLLAGATITLVTELAKHKHYEQTKKDLSDIKEALIGYAGINNRLPWADDPNNPDGVGDPNREVGTLPYVDLGLGGVDSWRNRYWYHVHGKLPGASSLQEFCNVLSVLSGNPPGEYPQLIISGSSPVVQAAVIISRGENSALDEENGDGDGVYETKSPTDSFDDMLAFLNPNYLYSKLDCSSTTCSTFNVYNLTRGSISVLGGSYILCTNIAFGSNFVISSGQSVNVYQGIRCSFYRTSVTFNSAAAADGDGDCNVALNSTFNLVDR
;
A
#
# COMPACT_ATOMS: atom_id res chain seq x y z
N MET A 1 -71.82 -38.38 -24.00
CA MET A 1 -70.67 -39.20 -23.58
C MET A 1 -69.41 -38.56 -24.13
N MET A 2 -68.50 -38.09 -23.27
CA MET A 2 -67.26 -37.43 -23.69
C MET A 2 -66.17 -38.49 -23.81
N ASN A 3 -65.73 -38.81 -25.03
CA ASN A 3 -64.58 -39.67 -25.28
C ASN A 3 -63.32 -38.98 -24.74
N LYS A 4 -62.80 -39.45 -23.61
CA LYS A 4 -61.46 -39.07 -23.16
C LYS A 4 -60.45 -39.71 -24.11
N ARG A 5 -59.89 -38.90 -25.02
CA ARG A 5 -58.74 -39.30 -25.84
C ARG A 5 -57.54 -39.46 -24.88
N GLY A 6 -56.98 -40.65 -24.80
CA GLY A 6 -55.74 -40.91 -24.07
C GLY A 6 -54.55 -40.35 -24.84
N PHE A 7 -53.50 -39.93 -24.12
CA PHE A 7 -52.24 -39.50 -24.72
C PHE A 7 -51.63 -40.62 -25.56
N THR A 8 -51.11 -40.27 -26.74
CA THR A 8 -50.41 -41.24 -27.58
C THR A 8 -48.99 -41.48 -27.05
N LEU A 9 -48.43 -42.67 -27.27
CA LEU A 9 -47.05 -42.98 -26.91
C LEU A 9 -46.05 -41.99 -27.55
N LEU A 10 -46.34 -41.54 -28.78
CA LEU A 10 -45.51 -40.57 -29.49
C LEU A 10 -45.47 -39.22 -28.78
N GLU A 11 -46.62 -38.76 -28.27
CA GLU A 11 -46.78 -37.47 -27.62
C GLU A 11 -46.05 -37.45 -26.26
N LEU A 12 -46.08 -38.57 -25.51
CA LEU A 12 -45.29 -38.74 -24.30
C LEU A 12 -43.78 -38.70 -24.59
N VAL A 13 -43.33 -39.38 -25.66
CA VAL A 13 -41.91 -39.41 -26.06
C VAL A 13 -41.43 -38.01 -26.46
N LEU A 14 -42.22 -37.27 -27.24
CA LEU A 14 -41.88 -35.89 -27.63
C LEU A 14 -41.75 -34.99 -26.39
N VAL A 15 -42.66 -35.08 -25.44
CA VAL A 15 -42.61 -34.30 -24.19
C VAL A 15 -41.34 -34.62 -23.39
N ILE A 16 -40.97 -35.89 -23.25
CA ILE A 16 -39.75 -36.28 -22.53
C ILE A 16 -38.50 -35.78 -23.25
N VAL A 17 -38.46 -35.82 -24.59
CA VAL A 17 -37.36 -35.27 -25.38
C VAL A 17 -37.22 -33.75 -25.16
N VAL A 18 -38.33 -33.01 -25.23
CA VAL A 18 -38.33 -31.56 -24.99
C VAL A 18 -37.90 -31.25 -23.55
N LEU A 19 -38.42 -31.96 -22.56
CA LEU A 19 -38.03 -31.79 -21.15
C LEU A 19 -36.55 -32.12 -20.92
N GLY A 20 -36.03 -33.17 -21.57
CA GLY A 20 -34.61 -33.54 -21.49
C GLY A 20 -33.69 -32.47 -22.09
N LEU A 21 -34.07 -31.90 -23.23
CA LEU A 21 -33.34 -30.80 -23.86
C LEU A 21 -33.36 -29.53 -23.00
N LEU A 22 -34.53 -29.19 -22.43
CA LEU A 22 -34.67 -28.04 -21.53
C LEU A 22 -33.86 -28.24 -20.24
N ALA A 23 -33.94 -29.41 -19.61
CA ALA A 23 -33.18 -29.72 -18.41
C ALA A 23 -31.66 -29.63 -18.67
N GLY A 24 -31.19 -30.19 -19.79
CA GLY A 24 -29.78 -30.11 -20.19
C GLY A 24 -29.29 -28.67 -20.37
N ALA A 25 -30.07 -27.84 -21.07
CA ALA A 25 -29.74 -26.43 -21.30
C ALA A 25 -29.79 -25.57 -20.02
N THR A 26 -30.67 -25.91 -19.06
CA THR A 26 -30.75 -25.16 -17.80
C THR A 26 -29.55 -25.38 -16.88
N ILE A 27 -28.98 -26.58 -16.86
CA ILE A 27 -27.85 -26.90 -15.97
C ILE A 27 -26.62 -26.07 -16.33
N THR A 28 -26.29 -25.97 -17.63
CA THR A 28 -25.13 -25.19 -18.11
C THR A 28 -25.28 -23.69 -17.85
N LEU A 29 -26.50 -23.15 -17.96
CA LEU A 29 -26.73 -21.74 -17.66
C LEU A 29 -26.53 -21.43 -16.16
N VAL A 30 -26.97 -22.32 -15.28
CA VAL A 30 -26.83 -22.13 -13.83
C VAL A 30 -25.36 -22.15 -13.41
N THR A 31 -24.53 -23.00 -14.01
CA THR A 31 -23.09 -23.06 -13.69
C THR A 31 -22.36 -21.78 -14.10
N GLU A 32 -22.63 -21.24 -15.29
CA GLU A 32 -22.02 -19.99 -15.75
C GLU A 32 -22.45 -18.78 -14.90
N LEU A 33 -23.73 -18.72 -14.51
CA LEU A 33 -24.22 -17.69 -13.60
C LEU A 33 -23.56 -17.76 -12.22
N ALA A 34 -23.35 -18.98 -11.69
CA ALA A 34 -22.65 -19.18 -10.44
C ALA A 34 -21.19 -18.69 -10.55
N LYS A 35 -20.48 -19.08 -11.61
CA LYS A 35 -19.10 -18.61 -11.88
C LYS A 35 -19.03 -17.09 -11.91
N HIS A 36 -19.88 -16.44 -12.72
CA HIS A 36 -19.92 -14.98 -12.80
C HIS A 36 -20.13 -14.33 -11.42
N LYS A 37 -21.00 -14.90 -10.58
CA LYS A 37 -21.20 -14.42 -9.21
C LYS A 37 -19.92 -14.55 -8.36
N HIS A 38 -19.21 -15.67 -8.45
CA HIS A 38 -17.93 -15.85 -7.75
C HIS A 38 -16.89 -14.81 -8.22
N TYR A 39 -16.76 -14.56 -9.52
CA TYR A 39 -15.88 -13.53 -10.06
C TYR A 39 -16.20 -12.13 -9.52
N GLU A 40 -17.47 -11.72 -9.55
CA GLU A 40 -17.87 -10.39 -9.08
C GLU A 40 -17.68 -10.22 -7.56
N GLN A 41 -17.95 -11.27 -6.78
CA GLN A 41 -17.69 -11.26 -5.35
C GLN A 41 -16.19 -11.18 -5.06
N THR A 42 -15.37 -11.97 -5.74
CA THR A 42 -13.90 -11.93 -5.58
C THR A 42 -13.31 -10.57 -5.97
N LYS A 43 -13.80 -9.90 -7.03
CA LYS A 43 -13.38 -8.52 -7.35
C LYS A 43 -13.70 -7.56 -6.23
N LYS A 44 -14.90 -7.68 -5.66
CA LYS A 44 -15.32 -6.86 -4.53
C LYS A 44 -14.42 -7.10 -3.33
N ASP A 45 -14.15 -8.35 -3.00
CA ASP A 45 -13.29 -8.73 -1.87
C ASP A 45 -11.86 -8.20 -2.07
N LEU A 46 -11.27 -8.34 -3.27
CA LEU A 46 -9.97 -7.76 -3.62
C LEU A 46 -9.94 -6.23 -3.47
N SER A 47 -11.03 -5.55 -3.82
CA SER A 47 -11.17 -4.11 -3.60
C SER A 47 -11.25 -3.77 -2.10
N ASP A 48 -12.02 -4.53 -1.33
CA ASP A 48 -12.16 -4.33 0.12
C ASP A 48 -10.81 -4.59 0.84
N ILE A 49 -10.05 -5.61 0.41
CA ILE A 49 -8.68 -5.91 0.87
C ILE A 49 -7.72 -4.75 0.56
N LYS A 50 -7.78 -4.21 -0.66
CA LYS A 50 -6.96 -3.07 -1.05
C LYS A 50 -7.19 -1.88 -0.12
N GLU A 51 -8.45 -1.54 0.15
CA GLU A 51 -8.80 -0.43 1.05
C GLU A 51 -8.38 -0.70 2.50
N ALA A 52 -8.51 -1.94 2.99
CA ALA A 52 -8.05 -2.31 4.32
C ALA A 52 -6.53 -2.20 4.46
N LEU A 53 -5.76 -2.59 3.44
CA LEU A 53 -4.30 -2.42 3.44
C LEU A 53 -3.89 -0.94 3.48
N ILE A 54 -4.61 -0.07 2.75
CA ILE A 54 -4.39 1.38 2.80
C ILE A 54 -4.71 1.92 4.20
N GLY A 55 -5.81 1.47 4.81
CA GLY A 55 -6.17 1.84 6.18
C GLY A 55 -5.15 1.37 7.21
N TYR A 56 -4.66 0.13 7.08
CA TYR A 56 -3.59 -0.43 7.92
C TYR A 56 -2.32 0.42 7.81
N ALA A 57 -1.92 0.81 6.60
CA ALA A 57 -0.78 1.69 6.36
C ALA A 57 -0.94 3.06 7.03
N GLY A 58 -2.13 3.66 6.96
CA GLY A 58 -2.39 4.96 7.58
C GLY A 58 -2.38 4.96 9.11
N ILE A 59 -2.60 3.81 9.75
CA ILE A 59 -2.57 3.68 11.21
C ILE A 59 -1.18 3.26 11.70
N ASN A 60 -0.54 2.31 11.01
CA ASN A 60 0.69 1.67 11.47
C ASN A 60 1.95 2.25 10.84
N ASN A 61 1.84 3.15 9.85
CA ASN A 61 2.96 3.66 9.05
C ASN A 61 3.78 2.56 8.37
N ARG A 62 3.13 1.42 8.07
CA ARG A 62 3.72 0.25 7.42
C ARG A 62 2.62 -0.61 6.81
N LEU A 63 2.97 -1.47 5.86
CA LEU A 63 2.10 -2.56 5.43
C LEU A 63 2.26 -3.78 6.37
N PRO A 64 1.30 -4.71 6.44
CA PRO A 64 1.51 -5.94 7.18
C PRO A 64 2.49 -6.86 6.43
N TRP A 65 3.22 -7.70 7.16
CA TRP A 65 3.94 -8.83 6.55
C TRP A 65 2.95 -9.88 6.04
N ALA A 66 3.39 -10.76 5.14
CA ALA A 66 2.58 -11.90 4.72
C ALA A 66 2.47 -12.96 5.83
N ASP A 67 1.34 -13.67 5.84
CA ASP A 67 1.09 -14.83 6.72
C ASP A 67 1.74 -16.10 6.13
N ASP A 68 2.23 -17.01 6.97
CA ASP A 68 2.92 -18.22 6.54
C ASP A 68 1.95 -19.16 5.80
N PRO A 69 2.17 -19.44 4.50
CA PRO A 69 1.27 -20.30 3.74
C PRO A 69 1.26 -21.76 4.25
N ASN A 70 2.28 -22.19 5.01
CA ASN A 70 2.36 -23.54 5.57
C ASN A 70 1.67 -23.67 6.94
N ASN A 71 1.49 -22.56 7.66
CA ASN A 71 0.80 -22.52 8.94
C ASN A 71 -0.02 -21.21 9.06
N PRO A 72 -1.05 -21.03 8.21
CA PRO A 72 -1.72 -19.75 8.10
C PRO A 72 -2.62 -19.52 9.32
N ASP A 73 -2.21 -18.62 10.20
CA ASP A 73 -3.01 -18.16 11.34
C ASP A 73 -3.73 -16.83 11.05
N GLY A 74 -3.42 -16.22 9.90
CA GLY A 74 -4.01 -14.98 9.42
C GLY A 74 -3.34 -13.72 9.93
N VAL A 75 -2.21 -13.83 10.62
CA VAL A 75 -1.39 -12.72 11.11
C VAL A 75 -0.09 -12.65 10.30
N GLY A 76 0.42 -11.44 10.07
CA GLY A 76 1.67 -11.27 9.33
C GLY A 76 2.89 -11.78 10.08
N ASP A 77 3.71 -12.60 9.43
CA ASP A 77 4.96 -13.14 9.98
C ASP A 77 6.17 -12.23 9.69
N PRO A 78 6.94 -11.80 10.70
CA PRO A 78 8.07 -10.90 10.50
C PRO A 78 9.07 -11.39 9.44
N ASN A 79 9.47 -10.48 8.54
CA ASN A 79 10.39 -10.71 7.42
C ASN A 79 9.84 -11.66 6.33
N ARG A 80 8.52 -11.89 6.28
CA ARG A 80 7.88 -12.66 5.23
C ARG A 80 7.20 -11.75 4.21
N GLU A 81 7.83 -11.59 3.05
CA GLU A 81 7.35 -10.74 1.96
C GLU A 81 6.24 -11.40 1.15
N VAL A 82 6.27 -12.74 1.06
CA VAL A 82 5.39 -13.54 0.20
C VAL A 82 4.74 -14.65 1.01
N GLY A 83 3.42 -14.79 0.86
CA GLY A 83 2.64 -15.80 1.58
C GLY A 83 1.14 -15.63 1.38
N THR A 84 0.37 -15.96 2.41
CA THR A 84 -1.07 -15.70 2.45
C THR A 84 -1.37 -14.29 2.96
N LEU A 85 -2.54 -13.77 2.60
CA LEU A 85 -3.00 -12.48 3.12
C LEU A 85 -3.20 -12.55 4.64
N PRO A 86 -2.64 -11.61 5.43
CA PRO A 86 -2.83 -11.52 6.87
C PRO A 86 -4.23 -10.97 7.21
N TYR A 87 -5.27 -11.78 6.97
CA TYR A 87 -6.67 -11.36 7.03
C TYR A 87 -7.15 -10.97 8.44
N VAL A 88 -6.52 -11.48 9.50
CA VAL A 88 -6.82 -11.11 10.90
C VAL A 88 -6.31 -9.70 11.19
N ASP A 89 -5.10 -9.37 10.74
CA ASP A 89 -4.53 -8.01 10.88
C ASP A 89 -5.37 -6.95 10.14
N LEU A 90 -6.00 -7.35 9.04
CA LEU A 90 -6.87 -6.48 8.24
C LEU A 90 -8.33 -6.46 8.72
N GLY A 91 -8.75 -7.40 9.58
CA GLY A 91 -10.14 -7.54 10.01
C GLY A 91 -11.11 -7.92 8.89
N LEU A 92 -10.65 -8.72 7.92
CA LEU A 92 -11.40 -9.12 6.73
C LEU A 92 -11.55 -10.65 6.61
N GLY A 93 -12.30 -11.10 5.60
CA GLY A 93 -12.29 -12.50 5.17
C GLY A 93 -11.00 -12.86 4.43
N GLY A 94 -10.39 -14.01 4.75
CA GLY A 94 -9.11 -14.44 4.19
C GLY A 94 -9.20 -15.38 2.98
N VAL A 95 -10.41 -15.68 2.50
CA VAL A 95 -10.62 -16.59 1.37
C VAL A 95 -11.53 -15.97 0.33
N ASP A 96 -11.28 -16.30 -0.93
CA ASP A 96 -12.11 -15.91 -2.05
C ASP A 96 -13.39 -16.75 -2.19
N SER A 97 -14.13 -16.45 -3.25
CA SER A 97 -15.41 -17.10 -3.53
C SER A 97 -15.30 -18.60 -3.87
N TRP A 98 -14.09 -19.11 -4.18
CA TRP A 98 -13.79 -20.52 -4.41
C TRP A 98 -13.15 -21.19 -3.19
N ARG A 99 -13.05 -20.47 -2.05
CA ARG A 99 -12.43 -20.89 -0.79
C ARG A 99 -10.91 -21.01 -0.86
N ASN A 100 -10.29 -20.37 -1.83
CA ASN A 100 -8.83 -20.24 -1.89
C ASN A 100 -8.40 -19.06 -1.03
N ARG A 101 -7.28 -19.22 -0.31
CA ARG A 101 -6.68 -18.09 0.40
C ARG A 101 -6.07 -17.12 -0.61
N TYR A 102 -6.17 -15.83 -0.34
CA TYR A 102 -5.49 -14.82 -1.14
C TYR A 102 -3.98 -14.95 -1.00
N TRP A 103 -3.29 -15.00 -2.14
CA TRP A 103 -1.84 -14.85 -2.20
C TRP A 103 -1.48 -13.38 -2.02
N TYR A 104 -0.47 -13.11 -1.21
CA TYR A 104 -0.04 -11.77 -0.86
C TYR A 104 1.47 -11.66 -1.04
N HIS A 105 1.90 -10.67 -1.82
CA HIS A 105 3.29 -10.28 -1.96
C HIS A 105 3.39 -8.79 -1.64
N VAL A 106 4.14 -8.44 -0.60
CA VAL A 106 4.43 -7.06 -0.20
C VAL A 106 5.90 -6.75 -0.40
N HIS A 107 6.20 -5.52 -0.81
CA HIS A 107 7.56 -5.06 -0.91
C HIS A 107 8.23 -5.03 0.47
N GLY A 108 9.31 -5.79 0.70
CA GLY A 108 9.86 -6.04 2.05
C GLY A 108 10.26 -4.81 2.89
N LYS A 109 10.61 -3.70 2.24
CA LYS A 109 10.90 -2.44 2.96
C LYS A 109 9.65 -1.75 3.55
N LEU A 110 8.44 -2.05 3.07
CA LEU A 110 7.21 -1.38 3.50
C LEU A 110 6.66 -1.90 4.83
N PRO A 111 6.69 -3.22 5.13
CA PRO A 111 6.34 -3.72 6.47
C PRO A 111 7.42 -3.47 7.53
N GLY A 112 8.67 -3.27 7.11
CA GLY A 112 9.79 -2.96 8.00
C GLY A 112 9.85 -1.50 8.47
N ALA A 113 9.05 -0.60 7.90
CA ALA A 113 9.09 0.81 8.22
C ALA A 113 8.68 1.08 9.69
N SER A 114 9.45 1.94 10.35
CA SER A 114 9.30 2.30 11.76
C SER A 114 8.65 3.68 11.98
N SER A 115 8.53 4.49 10.93
CA SER A 115 7.91 5.81 10.96
C SER A 115 7.22 6.14 9.63
N LEU A 116 6.32 7.12 9.64
CA LEU A 116 5.67 7.63 8.43
C LEU A 116 6.71 8.15 7.42
N GLN A 117 7.74 8.84 7.90
CA GLN A 117 8.84 9.33 7.06
C GLN A 117 9.56 8.19 6.34
N GLU A 118 9.92 7.12 7.05
CA GLU A 118 10.60 5.97 6.46
C GLU A 118 9.71 5.29 5.41
N PHE A 119 8.43 5.09 5.74
CA PHE A 119 7.45 4.52 4.83
C PHE A 119 7.29 5.36 3.55
N CYS A 120 7.14 6.67 3.69
CA CYS A 120 7.02 7.61 2.58
C CYS A 120 8.29 7.68 1.73
N ASN A 121 9.48 7.62 2.35
CA ASN A 121 10.75 7.55 1.62
C ASN A 121 10.84 6.30 0.75
N VAL A 122 10.45 5.14 1.28
CA VAL A 122 10.40 3.88 0.50
C VAL A 122 9.44 4.04 -0.67
N LEU A 123 8.20 4.51 -0.44
CA LEU A 123 7.23 4.72 -1.50
C LEU A 123 7.71 5.69 -2.59
N SER A 124 8.40 6.78 -2.20
CA SER A 124 8.99 7.71 -3.15
C SER A 124 10.05 7.03 -4.02
N VAL A 125 10.91 6.18 -3.46
CA VAL A 125 11.91 5.43 -4.24
C VAL A 125 11.22 4.46 -5.19
N LEU A 126 10.22 3.69 -4.72
CA LEU A 126 9.50 2.72 -5.55
C LEU A 126 8.73 3.38 -6.70
N SER A 127 8.26 4.62 -6.52
CA SER A 127 7.58 5.37 -7.59
C SER A 127 8.47 5.63 -8.81
N GLY A 128 9.79 5.62 -8.63
CA GLY A 128 10.78 5.72 -9.70
C GLY A 128 10.97 4.44 -10.52
N ASN A 129 10.26 3.37 -10.20
CA ASN A 129 10.40 2.04 -10.80
C ASN A 129 11.86 1.53 -10.84
N PRO A 130 12.56 1.52 -9.68
CA PRO A 130 13.95 1.08 -9.62
C PRO A 130 14.10 -0.40 -10.04
N PRO A 131 15.17 -0.76 -10.76
CA PRO A 131 15.40 -2.13 -11.18
C PRO A 131 15.72 -3.03 -9.97
N GLY A 132 15.22 -4.27 -10.00
CA GLY A 132 15.52 -5.28 -8.98
C GLY A 132 14.69 -5.18 -7.69
N GLU A 133 13.69 -4.30 -7.63
CA GLU A 133 12.70 -4.28 -6.56
C GLU A 133 11.42 -5.03 -6.99
N TYR A 134 10.76 -5.70 -6.04
CA TYR A 134 9.59 -6.58 -6.23
C TYR A 134 8.56 -6.34 -5.10
N PRO A 135 7.26 -6.61 -5.32
CA PRO A 135 6.66 -7.23 -6.51
C PRO A 135 6.55 -6.27 -7.69
N GLN A 136 6.51 -6.82 -8.91
CA GLN A 136 6.23 -6.08 -10.14
C GLN A 136 4.93 -6.54 -10.78
N LEU A 137 4.31 -5.65 -11.56
CA LEU A 137 3.06 -5.94 -12.25
C LEU A 137 3.14 -5.56 -13.73
N ILE A 138 2.77 -6.50 -14.59
CA ILE A 138 2.48 -6.35 -16.01
C ILE A 138 0.97 -6.13 -16.16
N ILE A 139 0.59 -5.02 -16.79
CA ILE A 139 -0.82 -4.70 -17.06
C ILE A 139 -1.03 -4.82 -18.56
N SER A 140 -1.76 -5.86 -18.99
CA SER A 140 -2.10 -6.07 -20.41
C SER A 140 -0.87 -6.05 -21.35
N GLY A 141 0.22 -6.73 -20.96
CA GLY A 141 1.46 -6.81 -21.74
C GLY A 141 2.36 -5.57 -21.70
N SER A 142 2.14 -4.65 -20.76
CA SER A 142 3.05 -3.51 -20.52
C SER A 142 4.42 -3.97 -20.01
N SER A 143 5.39 -3.05 -19.97
CA SER A 143 6.61 -3.29 -19.18
C SER A 143 6.23 -3.48 -17.69
N PRO A 144 6.95 -4.36 -16.96
CA PRO A 144 6.75 -4.53 -15.52
C PRO A 144 6.96 -3.23 -14.74
N VAL A 145 6.07 -2.96 -13.79
CA VAL A 145 6.15 -1.80 -12.89
C VAL A 145 6.07 -2.25 -11.44
N VAL A 146 7.02 -1.79 -10.62
CA VAL A 146 7.08 -2.05 -9.18
C VAL A 146 5.79 -1.60 -8.48
N GLN A 147 5.24 -2.50 -7.65
CA GLN A 147 4.08 -2.24 -6.80
C GLN A 147 4.48 -2.31 -5.32
N ALA A 148 3.73 -1.61 -4.46
CA ALA A 148 3.89 -1.71 -3.02
C ALA A 148 3.44 -3.08 -2.49
N ALA A 149 2.36 -3.62 -3.07
CA ALA A 149 1.89 -4.98 -2.82
C ALA A 149 1.03 -5.48 -3.99
N VAL A 150 0.98 -6.81 -4.15
CA VAL A 150 0.10 -7.53 -5.07
C VAL A 150 -0.69 -8.57 -4.27
N ILE A 151 -1.99 -8.67 -4.56
CA ILE A 151 -2.93 -9.59 -3.92
C ILE A 151 -3.61 -10.39 -5.03
N ILE A 152 -3.58 -11.72 -4.96
CA ILE A 152 -4.08 -12.60 -6.02
C ILE A 152 -5.08 -13.61 -5.44
N SER A 153 -6.21 -13.77 -6.12
CA SER A 153 -7.10 -14.92 -6.01
C SER A 153 -6.73 -15.91 -7.12
N ARG A 154 -6.55 -17.17 -6.72
CA ARG A 154 -6.17 -18.31 -7.57
C ARG A 154 -7.32 -18.91 -8.37
N GLY A 155 -8.37 -18.10 -8.59
CA GLY A 155 -9.55 -18.47 -9.35
C GLY A 155 -10.21 -19.80 -8.97
N GLU A 156 -10.80 -20.43 -9.99
CA GLU A 156 -11.54 -21.69 -9.91
C GLU A 156 -10.57 -22.89 -9.84
N ASN A 157 -9.42 -22.80 -10.51
CA ASN A 157 -8.44 -23.88 -10.59
C ASN A 157 -7.55 -24.00 -9.33
N SER A 158 -7.61 -23.02 -8.43
CA SER A 158 -6.86 -22.97 -7.16
C SER A 158 -5.33 -22.94 -7.31
N ALA A 159 -4.85 -22.54 -8.48
CA ALA A 159 -3.45 -22.39 -8.85
C ALA A 159 -3.14 -20.94 -9.25
N LEU A 160 -1.86 -20.57 -9.18
CA LEU A 160 -1.40 -19.34 -9.83
C LEU A 160 -1.03 -19.70 -11.27
N ASP A 161 -1.51 -18.92 -12.22
CA ASP A 161 -1.43 -19.21 -13.65
C ASP A 161 -0.32 -18.39 -14.34
N GLU A 162 0.36 -19.05 -15.28
CA GLU A 162 1.35 -18.42 -16.17
C GLU A 162 2.40 -17.58 -15.39
N GLU A 163 2.53 -16.29 -15.70
CA GLU A 163 3.45 -15.35 -15.04
C GLU A 163 3.25 -15.33 -13.52
N ASN A 164 2.01 -15.48 -13.03
CA ASN A 164 1.74 -15.38 -11.59
C ASN A 164 2.29 -16.58 -10.81
N GLY A 165 2.60 -17.69 -11.48
CA GLY A 165 2.98 -18.97 -10.88
C GLY A 165 4.46 -19.34 -11.01
N ASP A 166 5.29 -18.53 -11.67
CA ASP A 166 6.69 -18.89 -11.96
C ASP A 166 7.67 -18.61 -10.80
N GLY A 167 7.26 -17.78 -9.84
CA GLY A 167 7.99 -17.49 -8.61
C GLY A 167 9.09 -16.43 -8.74
N ASP A 168 9.13 -15.64 -9.81
CA ASP A 168 10.16 -14.61 -10.00
C ASP A 168 9.79 -13.25 -9.35
N GLY A 169 8.54 -13.09 -8.90
CA GLY A 169 8.02 -11.89 -8.24
C GLY A 169 7.44 -10.84 -9.20
N VAL A 170 7.37 -11.16 -10.50
CA VAL A 170 6.60 -10.46 -11.52
C VAL A 170 5.22 -11.11 -11.61
N TYR A 171 4.18 -10.30 -11.73
CA TYR A 171 2.80 -10.74 -11.86
C TYR A 171 2.17 -10.12 -13.09
N GLU A 172 1.15 -10.76 -13.65
CA GLU A 172 0.39 -10.25 -14.78
C GLU A 172 -1.11 -10.15 -14.44
N THR A 173 -1.74 -9.06 -14.89
CA THR A 173 -3.20 -8.98 -15.01
C THR A 173 -3.64 -8.80 -16.45
N LYS A 174 -4.56 -9.67 -16.88
CA LYS A 174 -5.18 -9.68 -18.21
C LYS A 174 -6.62 -10.19 -18.14
N SER A 175 -7.30 -10.15 -19.28
CA SER A 175 -8.65 -10.71 -19.40
C SER A 175 -8.63 -12.21 -19.13
N PRO A 176 -9.57 -12.75 -18.32
CA PRO A 176 -9.63 -14.18 -18.03
C PRO A 176 -9.77 -15.05 -19.29
N THR A 177 -9.12 -16.19 -19.29
CA THR A 177 -9.20 -17.24 -20.32
C THR A 177 -9.45 -18.59 -19.64
N ASP A 178 -9.61 -19.66 -20.43
CA ASP A 178 -9.76 -21.02 -19.88
C ASP A 178 -8.52 -21.50 -19.09
N SER A 179 -7.37 -20.86 -19.28
CA SER A 179 -6.09 -21.18 -18.62
C SER A 179 -5.56 -20.04 -17.74
N PHE A 180 -6.32 -18.95 -17.60
CA PHE A 180 -5.96 -17.79 -16.80
C PHE A 180 -7.22 -17.32 -16.07
N ASP A 181 -7.43 -17.81 -14.85
CA ASP A 181 -8.57 -17.44 -14.01
C ASP A 181 -8.18 -16.58 -12.79
N ASP A 182 -6.87 -16.33 -12.65
CA ASP A 182 -6.31 -15.44 -11.64
C ASP A 182 -6.93 -14.03 -11.69
N MET A 183 -7.30 -13.56 -10.52
CA MET A 183 -7.76 -12.19 -10.32
C MET A 183 -6.84 -11.50 -9.33
N LEU A 184 -6.44 -10.26 -9.61
CA LEU A 184 -5.57 -9.55 -8.69
C LEU A 184 -6.02 -8.12 -8.42
N ALA A 185 -5.59 -7.63 -7.25
CA ALA A 185 -5.52 -6.22 -6.91
C ALA A 185 -4.08 -5.87 -6.55
N PHE A 186 -3.74 -4.60 -6.64
CA PHE A 186 -2.40 -4.12 -6.34
C PHE A 186 -2.44 -2.74 -5.68
N LEU A 187 -1.39 -2.45 -4.91
CA LEU A 187 -1.13 -1.15 -4.31
C LEU A 187 -0.05 -0.44 -5.12
N ASN A 188 -0.45 0.61 -5.82
CA ASN A 188 0.49 1.45 -6.54
C ASN A 188 1.25 2.39 -5.58
N PRO A 189 2.58 2.49 -5.66
CA PRO A 189 3.36 3.34 -4.76
C PRO A 189 2.95 4.82 -4.81
N ASN A 190 2.67 5.39 -5.99
CA ASN A 190 2.23 6.78 -6.13
C ASN A 190 0.85 7.00 -5.49
N TYR A 191 -0.05 6.04 -5.68
CA TYR A 191 -1.39 6.11 -5.08
C TYR A 191 -1.28 6.11 -3.55
N LEU A 192 -0.49 5.20 -2.98
CA LEU A 192 -0.32 5.10 -1.53
C LEU A 192 0.41 6.34 -0.97
N TYR A 193 1.44 6.83 -1.67
CA TYR A 193 2.18 8.05 -1.31
C TYR A 193 1.24 9.27 -1.21
N SER A 194 0.40 9.47 -2.22
CA SER A 194 -0.57 10.57 -2.22
C SER A 194 -1.67 10.38 -1.18
N LYS A 195 -2.15 9.14 -0.99
CA LYS A 195 -3.26 8.84 -0.09
C LYS A 195 -2.90 9.04 1.38
N LEU A 196 -1.63 8.83 1.72
CA LEU A 196 -1.08 9.02 3.07
C LEU A 196 -0.51 10.43 3.30
N ASP A 197 -0.70 11.35 2.34
CA ASP A 197 -0.16 12.71 2.37
C ASP A 197 1.36 12.77 2.65
N CYS A 198 2.11 11.86 2.03
CA CYS A 198 3.56 11.83 2.15
C CYS A 198 4.24 13.12 1.63
N SER A 199 3.55 13.96 0.86
CA SER A 199 4.03 15.30 0.48
C SER A 199 4.31 16.22 1.67
N SER A 200 3.64 16.01 2.81
CA SER A 200 3.91 16.76 4.04
C SER A 200 5.24 16.35 4.70
N THR A 201 5.72 15.12 4.45
CA THR A 201 6.94 14.56 5.04
C THR A 201 8.25 14.98 4.35
N THR A 202 8.20 15.70 3.22
CA THR A 202 9.42 16.28 2.61
C THR A 202 9.45 17.77 2.87
N CYS A 203 9.96 18.15 4.04
CA CYS A 203 10.12 19.54 4.42
C CYS A 203 11.01 20.28 3.41
N SER A 204 10.44 21.20 2.63
CA SER A 204 11.25 22.11 1.81
C SER A 204 11.95 23.18 2.66
N THR A 205 11.42 23.41 3.86
CA THR A 205 11.94 24.30 4.89
C THR A 205 11.64 23.75 6.27
N PHE A 206 12.50 24.03 7.26
CA PHE A 206 12.22 23.74 8.67
C PHE A 206 12.00 25.01 9.47
N ASN A 207 11.03 24.99 10.37
CA ASN A 207 10.90 26.00 11.43
C ASN A 207 11.77 25.58 12.61
N VAL A 208 12.81 26.36 12.90
CA VAL A 208 13.72 26.11 14.02
C VAL A 208 13.34 27.03 15.18
N TYR A 209 12.70 26.47 16.20
CA TYR A 209 12.23 27.22 17.36
C TYR A 209 13.34 27.43 18.39
N ASN A 210 13.40 28.63 18.95
CA ASN A 210 14.33 28.97 20.02
C ASN A 210 13.73 28.59 21.39
N LEU A 211 14.17 27.46 21.94
CA LEU A 211 13.85 27.02 23.31
C LEU A 211 15.06 27.12 24.25
N THR A 212 16.05 27.97 23.93
CA THR A 212 17.32 28.08 24.68
C THR A 212 17.22 28.82 26.03
N ARG A 213 16.00 29.17 26.49
CA ARG A 213 15.69 29.99 27.69
C ARG A 213 16.13 31.46 27.62
N GLY A 214 16.49 31.94 26.43
CA GLY A 214 16.81 33.34 26.18
C GLY A 214 16.75 33.67 24.69
N SER A 215 16.95 34.92 24.31
CA SER A 215 17.04 35.29 22.90
C SER A 215 18.37 34.83 22.30
N ILE A 216 18.32 34.36 21.05
CA ILE A 216 19.49 34.03 20.25
C ILE A 216 19.64 35.02 19.10
N SER A 217 20.80 35.03 18.49
CA SER A 217 21.02 35.71 17.21
C SER A 217 21.44 34.71 16.14
N VAL A 218 20.95 34.90 14.92
CA VAL A 218 21.24 34.03 13.77
C VAL A 218 21.88 34.82 12.63
N LEU A 219 22.82 34.18 11.92
CA LEU A 219 23.52 34.73 10.76
C LEU A 219 23.91 33.61 9.79
N GLY A 220 23.67 33.78 8.50
CA GLY A 220 23.94 32.78 7.46
C GLY A 220 22.67 32.38 6.70
N GLY A 221 22.84 31.80 5.51
CA GLY A 221 21.72 31.47 4.62
C GLY A 221 20.92 32.72 4.23
N SER A 222 19.61 32.69 4.46
CA SER A 222 18.71 33.84 4.26
C SER A 222 18.94 34.99 5.26
N TYR A 223 19.65 34.76 6.37
CA TYR A 223 19.91 35.76 7.40
C TYR A 223 21.23 36.47 7.13
N ILE A 224 21.21 37.42 6.19
CA ILE A 224 22.40 38.19 5.78
C ILE A 224 22.89 39.20 6.85
N LEU A 225 22.03 39.53 7.81
CA LEU A 225 22.33 40.36 8.96
C LEU A 225 22.09 39.58 10.24
N CYS A 226 22.75 40.01 11.31
CA CYS A 226 22.58 39.42 12.61
C CYS A 226 21.15 39.64 13.13
N THR A 227 20.32 38.62 13.02
CA THR A 227 18.88 38.69 13.29
C THR A 227 18.61 38.14 14.68
N ASN A 228 17.87 38.86 15.52
CA ASN A 228 17.53 38.39 16.86
C ASN A 228 16.25 37.54 16.81
N ILE A 229 16.30 36.36 17.42
CA ILE A 229 15.16 35.44 17.57
C ILE A 229 14.86 35.31 19.04
N ALA A 230 13.69 35.82 19.46
CA ALA A 230 13.26 35.77 20.85
C ALA A 230 12.99 34.34 21.31
N PHE A 231 12.97 34.12 22.63
CA PHE A 231 12.55 32.84 23.20
C PHE A 231 11.11 32.51 22.77
N GLY A 232 10.87 31.28 22.33
CA GLY A 232 9.59 30.82 21.81
C GLY A 232 9.30 31.18 20.34
N SER A 233 10.08 32.08 19.74
CA SER A 233 10.01 32.37 18.30
C SER A 233 10.83 31.38 17.49
N ASN A 234 10.65 31.38 16.17
CA ASN A 234 11.42 30.54 15.25
C ASN A 234 12.17 31.37 14.20
N PHE A 235 13.07 30.68 13.52
CA PHE A 235 13.64 31.10 12.25
C PHE A 235 13.50 29.94 11.26
N VAL A 236 13.52 30.24 9.97
CA VAL A 236 13.29 29.25 8.90
C VAL A 236 14.61 28.90 8.24
N ILE A 237 14.83 27.61 7.97
CA ILE A 237 15.97 27.14 7.19
C ILE A 237 15.48 26.37 5.96
N SER A 238 15.92 26.81 4.77
CA SER A 238 15.58 26.16 3.49
C SER A 238 16.65 25.16 3.04
N SER A 239 16.30 24.30 2.09
CA SER A 239 17.24 23.33 1.51
C SER A 239 18.55 23.97 1.05
N GLY A 240 19.67 23.33 1.40
CA GLY A 240 21.03 23.80 1.10
C GLY A 240 21.55 24.93 1.98
N GLN A 241 20.77 25.44 2.95
CA GLN A 241 21.22 26.53 3.83
C GLN A 241 21.94 26.04 5.08
N SER A 242 22.79 26.92 5.61
CA SER A 242 23.43 26.83 6.91
C SER A 242 23.31 28.17 7.63
N VAL A 243 22.88 28.12 8.89
CA VAL A 243 22.64 29.29 9.74
C VAL A 243 23.41 29.10 11.04
N ASN A 244 24.34 30.02 11.31
CA ASN A 244 25.09 30.04 12.57
C ASN A 244 24.23 30.67 13.67
N VAL A 245 24.27 30.05 14.85
CA VAL A 245 23.53 30.46 16.04
C VAL A 245 24.49 31.00 17.07
N TYR A 246 24.14 32.15 17.62
CA TYR A 246 24.91 32.88 18.61
C TYR A 246 24.06 33.15 19.85
N GLN A 247 24.69 33.11 21.02
CA GLN A 247 24.09 33.54 22.26
C GLN A 247 24.22 35.06 22.41
N GLY A 248 23.14 35.73 22.84
CA GLY A 248 23.12 37.17 23.03
C GLY A 248 22.84 37.96 21.74
N ILE A 249 23.19 39.25 21.75
CA ILE A 249 22.90 40.19 20.65
C ILE A 249 24.15 40.37 19.79
N ARG A 250 23.99 40.67 18.50
CA ARG A 250 25.08 41.02 17.56
C ARG A 250 26.06 39.89 17.22
N CYS A 251 25.61 38.64 17.31
CA CYS A 251 26.35 37.49 16.76
C CYS A 251 27.78 37.38 17.32
N SER A 252 27.94 37.65 18.62
CA SER A 252 29.24 37.78 19.27
C SER A 252 29.72 36.49 19.96
N PHE A 253 28.81 35.61 20.36
CA PHE A 253 29.14 34.36 21.06
C PHE A 253 28.59 33.16 20.28
N TYR A 254 29.40 32.60 19.39
CA TYR A 254 29.02 31.44 18.59
C TYR A 254 28.71 30.23 19.49
N ARG A 255 27.66 29.47 19.14
CA ARG A 255 27.26 28.26 19.88
C ARG A 255 27.21 27.03 18.99
N THR A 256 26.50 27.12 17.87
CA THR A 256 26.29 26.00 16.96
C THR A 256 25.95 26.50 15.56
N SER A 257 25.93 25.59 14.58
CA SER A 257 25.41 25.84 13.24
C SER A 257 24.27 24.88 12.96
N VAL A 258 23.16 25.42 12.47
CA VAL A 258 22.00 24.65 12.03
C VAL A 258 22.03 24.60 10.51
N THR A 259 22.06 23.39 9.96
CA THR A 259 21.92 23.12 8.52
C THR A 259 20.57 22.52 8.24
N PHE A 260 20.11 22.62 6.99
CA PHE A 260 18.88 21.94 6.57
C PHE A 260 18.92 20.43 6.87
N ASN A 261 20.05 19.77 6.58
CA ASN A 261 20.21 18.34 6.82
C ASN A 261 20.22 17.99 8.32
N SER A 262 20.80 18.84 9.18
CA SER A 262 20.76 18.61 10.62
C SER A 262 19.38 18.87 11.22
N ALA A 263 18.57 19.75 10.62
CA ALA A 263 17.17 19.94 11.00
C ALA A 263 16.33 18.72 10.56
N ALA A 264 16.49 18.27 9.31
CA ALA A 264 15.84 17.05 8.82
C ALA A 264 16.20 15.80 9.62
N ALA A 265 17.44 15.69 10.11
CA ALA A 265 17.84 14.57 10.96
C ALA A 265 17.28 14.65 12.39
N ALA A 266 16.80 15.82 12.81
CA ALA A 266 16.23 16.04 14.14
C ALA A 266 14.70 16.02 14.17
N ASP A 267 14.04 16.19 13.01
CA ASP A 267 12.60 16.08 12.82
C ASP A 267 12.20 14.58 12.81
N GLY A 268 11.62 14.14 13.92
CA GLY A 268 11.31 12.73 14.16
C GLY A 268 9.95 12.32 13.60
N ASP A 269 9.01 13.25 13.51
CA ASP A 269 7.63 13.00 13.09
C ASP A 269 7.32 13.55 11.68
N GLY A 270 8.22 14.32 11.08
CA GLY A 270 8.11 14.84 9.72
C GLY A 270 7.21 16.06 9.61
N ASP A 271 6.95 16.78 10.70
CA ASP A 271 6.08 17.96 10.73
C ASP A 271 6.80 19.28 10.36
N CYS A 272 8.11 19.18 10.05
CA CYS A 272 9.00 20.28 9.68
C CYS A 272 9.28 21.29 10.79
N ASN A 273 9.06 20.92 12.06
CA ASN A 273 9.31 21.75 13.22
C ASN A 273 10.37 21.10 14.11
N VAL A 274 11.47 21.83 14.31
CA VAL A 274 12.53 21.42 15.24
C VAL A 274 12.80 22.54 16.23
N ALA A 275 13.49 22.22 17.32
CA ALA A 275 13.84 23.21 18.32
C ALA A 275 15.31 23.14 18.73
N LEU A 276 15.88 24.29 19.05
CA LEU A 276 17.12 24.39 19.80
C LEU A 276 16.80 24.37 21.29
N ASN A 277 17.23 23.31 21.97
CA ASN A 277 17.03 23.17 23.41
C ASN A 277 17.98 24.07 24.24
N SER A 278 17.90 24.02 25.57
CA SER A 278 18.74 24.83 26.46
C SER A 278 20.25 24.61 26.32
N THR A 279 20.69 23.52 25.70
CA THR A 279 22.09 23.23 25.43
C THR A 279 22.49 23.52 23.98
N PHE A 280 21.62 24.14 23.18
CA PHE A 280 21.82 24.45 21.75
C PHE A 280 21.93 23.21 20.86
N ASN A 281 21.34 22.09 21.27
CA ASN A 281 21.19 20.91 20.41
C ASN A 281 19.83 20.97 19.71
N LEU A 282 19.80 20.54 18.46
CA LEU A 282 18.56 20.33 17.72
C LEU A 282 17.85 19.10 18.27
N VAL A 283 16.55 19.25 18.47
CA VAL A 283 15.63 18.19 18.87
C VAL A 283 14.32 18.36 18.10
N ASP A 284 13.61 17.26 17.97
CA ASP A 284 12.22 17.22 17.53
C ASP A 284 11.34 18.08 18.43
N ARG A 285 10.32 18.75 17.88
CA ARG A 285 9.52 19.73 18.63
C ARG A 285 8.17 19.21 19.10
#